data_AF-A0A2V8S3M3-F1
#
_entry.id   AF-A0A2V8S3M3-F1
#
_cell.length_a   1.000
_cell.length_b   1.000
_cell.length_c   1.000
_cell.angle_alpha   90.00
_cell.angle_beta   90.00
_cell.angle_gamma   90.00
#
_symmetry.space_group_name_H-M   'P 1'
#
loop_
_entity.id
_entity.type
_entity.pdbx_description
1 polymer ?
#
loop_
_entity_poly.entity_id
_entity_poly.type
_entity_poly.pdbx_seq_one_letter_code
_entity_poly.pdbx_strand_id
1 'polypeptide(L)' 'DIHTAQPNDRVIEVVRKMGDKQVRRIPVVDRDRNLRGIISMADVALETNDDRELADALEEISSGSSFWNRIFG' A
#
# COMPACT_ATOMS: atom_id res chain seq x y z
N ASP A 1 -2.46 16.31 -2.97
CA ASP A 1 -1.29 16.06 -2.11
C ASP A 1 -0.62 14.77 -2.55
N ILE A 2 0.70 14.64 -2.44
CA ILE A 2 1.45 13.43 -2.84
C ILE A 2 2.01 12.79 -1.58
N HIS A 3 1.58 11.56 -1.31
CA HIS A 3 2.04 10.79 -0.15
C HIS A 3 3.16 9.84 -0.57
N THR A 4 4.27 9.85 0.16
CA THR A 4 5.44 9.02 -0.13
C THR A 4 5.75 8.05 1.01
N ALA A 5 6.59 7.06 0.71
CA ALA A 5 7.21 6.15 1.67
C ALA A 5 8.74 6.17 1.50
N GLN A 6 9.47 5.72 2.51
CA GLN A 6 10.90 5.44 2.40
C GLN A 6 11.16 3.97 2.06
N PRO A 7 12.31 3.62 1.45
CA PRO A 7 12.65 2.24 1.08
C PRO A 7 12.64 1.25 2.25
N ASN A 8 12.80 1.74 3.47
CA ASN A 8 12.86 0.95 4.69
C ASN A 8 11.60 1.09 5.57
N ASP A 9 10.54 1.76 5.09
CA ASP A 9 9.25 1.78 5.78
C ASP A 9 8.67 0.36 5.80
N ARG A 10 7.99 -0.01 6.89
CA ARG A 10 7.29 -1.30 6.93
C ARG A 10 6.12 -1.26 5.94
N VAL A 11 5.96 -2.30 5.14
CA VAL A 11 4.90 -2.38 4.12
C VAL A 11 3.51 -2.19 4.74
N ILE A 12 3.27 -2.73 5.94
CA ILE A 12 2.03 -2.55 6.71
C ILE A 12 1.66 -1.07 6.93
N GLU A 13 2.64 -0.22 7.22
CA GLU A 13 2.43 1.21 7.46
C GLU A 13 2.12 1.94 6.16
N VAL A 14 2.74 1.50 5.05
CA VAL A 14 2.47 2.02 3.71
C VAL A 14 1.05 1.64 3.27
N VAL A 15 0.61 0.42 3.56
CA VAL A 15 -0.77 -0.03 3.31
C VAL A 15 -1.76 0.78 4.13
N ARG A 16 -1.57 0.93 5.45
CA ARG A 16 -2.43 1.81 6.29
C ARG A 16 -2.50 3.24 5.75
N LYS A 17 -1.35 3.80 5.37
CA LYS A 17 -1.26 5.13 4.73
C LYS A 17 -2.08 5.20 3.43
N MET A 18 -2.10 4.13 2.61
CA MET A 18 -2.96 4.06 1.42
C MET A 18 -4.45 4.14 1.79
N GLY A 19 -4.87 3.44 2.84
CA GLY A 19 -6.24 3.50 3.37
C GLY A 19 -6.60 4.88 3.92
N ASP A 20 -5.80 5.41 4.83
CA ASP A 20 -6.03 6.72 5.46
C ASP A 20 -6.12 7.86 4.44
N LYS A 21 -5.32 7.77 3.37
CA LYS A 21 -5.25 8.79 2.32
C LYS A 21 -6.10 8.48 1.10
N GLN A 22 -6.77 7.34 1.08
CA GLN A 22 -7.61 6.87 -0.03
C GLN A 22 -6.85 6.86 -1.38
N VAL A 23 -5.58 6.46 -1.34
CA VAL A 23 -4.72 6.32 -2.53
C VAL A 23 -4.35 4.86 -2.75
N ARG A 24 -4.09 4.48 -4.01
CA ARG A 24 -3.79 3.08 -4.37
C ARG A 24 -2.31 2.79 -4.61
N ARG A 25 -1.51 3.85 -4.63
CA ARG A 25 -0.09 3.83 -4.97
C ARG A 25 0.63 4.88 -4.14
N ILE A 26 1.83 4.54 -3.69
CA ILE A 26 2.70 5.41 -2.92
C ILE A 26 4.07 5.42 -3.62
N PRO A 27 4.57 6.57 -4.09
CA PRO A 27 5.96 6.69 -4.51
C PRO A 27 6.91 6.41 -3.35
N VAL A 28 7.95 5.64 -3.61
CA VAL A 28 9.03 5.37 -2.66
C VAL A 28 10.20 6.29 -3.00
N VAL A 29 10.59 7.14 -2.06
CA VAL A 29 11.67 8.12 -2.23
C VAL A 29 12.75 7.92 -1.16
N ASP A 30 14.01 8.11 -1.52
CA ASP A 30 15.11 8.08 -0.55
C ASP A 30 15.16 9.37 0.30
N ARG A 31 16.16 9.46 1.20
CA ARG A 31 16.35 10.62 2.09
C ARG A 31 16.59 11.92 1.35
N ASP A 32 17.17 11.84 0.14
CA ASP A 32 17.46 12.98 -0.72
C ASP A 32 16.27 13.30 -1.65
N ARG A 33 15.13 12.63 -1.44
CA ARG A 33 13.87 12.74 -2.21
C ARG A 33 13.98 12.27 -3.65
N ASN A 34 14.96 11.45 -3.98
CA ASN A 34 15.00 10.83 -5.31
C ASN A 34 13.99 9.67 -5.36
N LEU A 35 13.24 9.60 -6.45
CA LEU A 35 12.31 8.50 -6.70
C LEU A 35 13.10 7.19 -6.88
N ARG A 36 12.80 6.20 -6.03
CA ARG A 36 13.37 4.85 -6.12
C ARG A 36 12.42 3.87 -6.78
N GLY A 37 11.12 4.13 -6.73
CA GLY A 37 10.09 3.30 -7.34
C GLY A 37 8.68 3.67 -6.86
N ILE A 38 7.72 2.82 -7.15
CA ILE A 38 6.33 2.96 -6.71
C ILE A 38 5.89 1.62 -6.15
N ILE A 39 5.20 1.64 -5.01
CA ILE A 39 4.50 0.48 -4.47
C ILE A 39 3.00 0.67 -4.67
N SER A 40 2.32 -0.35 -5.19
CA SER A 40 0.87 -0.37 -5.32
C SER A 40 0.21 -1.37 -4.39
N MET A 41 -1.03 -1.10 -4.00
CA MET A 41 -1.80 -2.03 -3.18
C MET A 41 -2.00 -3.40 -3.86
N ALA A 42 -2.03 -3.43 -5.20
CA ALA A 42 -2.13 -4.67 -5.96
C ALA A 42 -0.85 -5.52 -5.84
N ASP A 43 0.32 -4.89 -5.89
CA ASP A 43 1.60 -5.60 -5.70
C ASP A 43 1.67 -6.21 -4.30
N VAL A 44 1.24 -5.45 -3.28
CA VAL A 44 1.21 -5.93 -1.89
C VAL A 44 0.26 -7.11 -1.72
N ALA A 45 -0.92 -7.07 -2.34
CA ALA A 45 -1.91 -8.13 -2.27
C ALA A 45 -1.45 -9.47 -2.90
N LEU A 46 -0.53 -9.41 -3.86
CA LEU A 46 0.05 -10.61 -4.48
C LEU A 46 1.12 -11.25 -3.59
N GLU A 47 1.79 -10.45 -2.77
CA GLU A 47 2.89 -10.89 -1.88
C GLU A 47 2.41 -11.31 -0.47
N THR A 48 1.13 -11.13 -0.14
CA THR A 48 0.57 -11.38 1.22
C THR A 48 0.45 -12.83 1.65
N ASN A 49 0.81 -13.82 0.83
CA ASN A 49 0.51 -15.23 1.12
C ASN A 49 1.14 -15.75 2.43
N ASP A 50 2.18 -15.09 2.95
CA ASP A 50 2.89 -15.51 4.17
C ASP A 50 2.81 -14.51 5.35
N ASP A 51 2.16 -13.33 5.19
CA ASP A 51 2.11 -12.29 6.23
C ASP A 51 0.67 -11.97 6.65
N ARG A 52 0.26 -12.51 7.81
CA ARG A 52 -1.08 -12.30 8.38
C ARG A 52 -1.34 -10.85 8.79
N GLU A 53 -0.35 -10.15 9.34
CA GLU A 53 -0.54 -8.76 9.77
C GLU A 53 -0.84 -7.89 8.55
N LEU A 54 -0.13 -8.14 7.45
CA LEU A 54 -0.33 -7.45 6.19
C LEU A 54 -1.67 -7.79 5.53
N ALA A 55 -2.07 -9.07 5.56
CA ALA A 55 -3.38 -9.50 5.09
C ALA A 55 -4.53 -8.80 5.84
N ASP A 56 -4.46 -8.75 7.17
CA ASP A 56 -5.47 -8.11 8.02
C ASP A 56 -5.61 -6.61 7.68
N ALA A 57 -4.50 -5.88 7.51
CA ALA A 57 -4.55 -4.47 7.14
C ALA A 57 -5.09 -4.23 5.72
N LEU A 58 -4.79 -5.11 4.78
CA LEU A 58 -5.41 -5.04 3.45
C LEU A 58 -6.91 -5.28 3.52
N GLU A 59 -7.35 -6.27 4.31
CA GLU A 59 -8.77 -6.56 4.52
C GLU A 59 -9.49 -5.35 5.12
N GLU A 60 -8.96 -4.76 6.19
CA GLU A 60 -9.53 -3.59 6.86
C GLU A 60 -9.78 -2.44 5.87
N ILE A 61 -8.77 -2.07 5.09
CA ILE A 61 -8.84 -0.98 4.10
C ILE A 61 -9.83 -1.31 2.98
N SER A 62 -9.88 -2.58 2.60
CA SER A 62 -10.75 -3.03 1.54
C SER A 62 -12.21 -3.17 1.94
N SER A 63 -12.52 -3.43 3.20
CA SER A 63 -13.89 -3.59 3.68
C SER A 63 -14.66 -2.26 3.65
N GLY A 64 -13.95 -1.14 3.81
CA GLY A 64 -14.51 0.21 3.74
C GLY A 64 -14.76 0.73 2.32
N SER A 65 -14.35 0.01 1.27
CA SER A 65 -14.43 0.48 -0.11
C SER A 65 -14.78 -0.67 -1.06
N SER A 66 -15.55 -0.46 -2.13
CA SER A 66 -15.90 -1.51 -3.12
C SER A 66 -14.69 -1.93 -3.99
N PHE A 67 -13.52 -2.11 -3.36
CA PHE A 67 -12.19 -2.00 -3.94
C PHE A 67 -11.71 -3.28 -4.59
N TRP A 68 -11.85 -4.45 -3.97
CA TRP A 68 -11.39 -5.74 -4.53
C TRP A 68 -12.10 -6.07 -5.84
N ASN A 69 -13.41 -5.82 -5.92
CA ASN A 69 -14.19 -5.98 -7.14
C ASN A 69 -13.76 -5.07 -8.30
N ARG A 70 -13.03 -3.98 -8.04
CA ARG A 70 -12.57 -3.01 -9.05
C ARG A 70 -11.11 -3.23 -9.47
N ILE A 71 -10.36 -4.08 -8.77
CA ILE A 71 -8.95 -4.37 -9.06
C ILE A 71 -8.79 -5.75 -9.72
N PHE A 72 -9.61 -6.73 -9.34
CA PHE A 72 -9.54 -8.11 -9.83
C PHE A 72 -10.81 -8.56 -10.59
N GLY A 73 -11.74 -7.64 -10.83
CA GLY A 73 -12.90 -7.81 -11.71
C GLY A 73 -12.63 -7.26 -13.11
#